data_AF-A0A8X6T2M7-F1
#
_entry.id   AF-A0A8X6T2M7-F1
#
_cell.length_a   1.000
_cell.length_b   1.000
_cell.length_c   1.000
_cell.angle_alpha   90.00
_cell.angle_beta   90.00
_cell.angle_gamma   90.00
#
_symmetry.space_group_name_H-M   'P 1'
#
loop_
_entity.id
_entity.type
_entity.pdbx_description
1 polymer ?
#
loop_
_entity_poly.entity_id
_entity_poly.type
_entity_poly.pdbx_seq_one_letter_code
_entity_poly.pdbx_strand_id
1 'polypeptide(L)'
;MTTEMEFTQQKRKAARATYSKTVIKLQEILAVESPDVDDLEIHLDQLTEKYKDFKTSDEIFLNLLQKKAGITHAEYEKEYELL
;
A
#
# COMPACT_ATOMS: atom_id res chain seq x y z
N MET A 1 -25.47 -3.79 2.90
CA MET A 1 -24.65 -3.14 1.85
C MET A 1 -23.20 -2.82 2.32
N THR A 2 -22.83 -3.21 3.54
CA THR A 2 -21.56 -2.89 4.25
C THR A 2 -20.41 -3.87 3.99
N THR A 3 -20.70 -5.12 3.65
CA THR A 3 -19.71 -6.22 3.63
C THR A 3 -18.60 -6.06 2.60
N GLU A 4 -18.91 -5.50 1.42
CA GLU A 4 -17.92 -5.28 0.36
C GLU A 4 -16.96 -4.11 0.68
N MET A 5 -17.46 -3.06 1.33
CA MET A 5 -16.66 -1.90 1.72
C MET A 5 -15.72 -2.27 2.87
N GLU A 6 -16.21 -3.00 3.86
CA GLU A 6 -15.40 -3.53 4.97
C GLU A 6 -14.33 -4.50 4.44
N PHE A 7 -14.69 -5.40 3.52
CA PHE A 7 -13.76 -6.35 2.93
C PHE A 7 -12.64 -5.67 2.13
N THR A 8 -12.98 -4.70 1.29
CA THR A 8 -11.99 -3.95 0.50
C THR A 8 -11.11 -3.06 1.38
N GLN A 9 -11.66 -2.46 2.44
CA GLN A 9 -10.88 -1.73 3.42
C GLN A 9 -9.88 -2.64 4.16
N GLN A 10 -10.28 -3.86 4.55
CA GLN A 10 -9.39 -4.83 5.18
C GLN A 10 -8.28 -5.28 4.23
N LYS A 11 -8.60 -5.57 2.96
CA LYS A 11 -7.60 -5.89 1.93
C LYS A 11 -6.60 -4.76 1.73
N ARG A 12 -7.07 -3.51 1.61
CA ARG A 12 -6.21 -2.32 1.53
C ARG A 12 -5.28 -2.23 2.74
N LYS A 13 -5.80 -2.38 3.97
CA LYS A 13 -5.00 -2.35 5.20
C LYS A 13 -3.93 -3.42 5.22
N ALA A 14 -4.26 -4.65 4.81
CA ALA A 14 -3.30 -5.75 4.72
C ALA A 14 -2.21 -5.47 3.68
N ALA A 15 -2.58 -4.99 2.49
CA ALA A 15 -1.63 -4.65 1.44
C ALA A 15 -0.69 -3.50 1.88
N ARG A 16 -1.23 -2.44 2.51
CA ARG A 16 -0.44 -1.35 3.10
C ARG A 16 0.56 -1.88 4.13
N ALA A 17 0.10 -2.73 5.05
CA ALA A 17 0.96 -3.29 6.09
C ALA A 17 2.11 -4.12 5.50
N THR A 18 1.85 -4.93 4.47
CA THR A 18 2.89 -5.68 3.76
C THR A 18 3.86 -4.75 3.05
N TYR A 19 3.37 -3.77 2.30
CA TYR A 19 4.20 -2.75 1.65
C TYR A 19 5.10 -2.01 2.66
N SER A 20 4.54 -1.52 3.76
CA SER A 20 5.31 -0.82 4.81
C SER A 20 6.38 -1.71 5.45
N LYS A 21 6.09 -3.00 5.67
CA LYS A 21 7.12 -3.95 6.16
C LYS A 21 8.25 -4.13 5.16
N THR A 22 7.95 -4.22 3.87
CA THR A 22 8.96 -4.32 2.81
C THR A 22 9.81 -3.05 2.72
N VAL A 23 9.20 -1.86 2.87
CA VAL A 23 9.93 -0.59 2.96
C VAL A 23 10.91 -0.60 4.12
N ILE A 24 10.45 -0.97 5.33
CA ILE A 24 11.29 -1.01 6.53
C ILE A 24 12.48 -1.96 6.31
N LYS A 25 12.23 -3.14 5.74
CA LYS A 25 13.30 -4.11 5.45
C LYS A 25 14.33 -3.56 4.45
N LEU A 26 13.87 -2.85 3.41
CA LEU A 26 14.79 -2.20 2.47
C LEU A 26 15.61 -1.09 3.14
N GLN A 27 15.00 -0.32 4.05
CA GLN A 27 15.71 0.69 4.86
C GLN A 27 16.78 0.06 5.75
N GLU A 28 16.51 -1.10 6.36
CA GLU A 28 17.47 -1.85 7.16
C GLU A 28 18.66 -2.33 6.32
N ILE A 29 18.43 -2.81 5.10
CA ILE A 29 19.50 -3.22 4.18
C ILE A 29 20.35 -2.01 3.77
N LEU A 30 19.71 -0.90 3.40
CA LEU A 30 20.40 0.34 3.02
C LEU A 30 21.22 0.98 4.16
N ALA A 31 20.90 0.66 5.42
CA ALA A 31 21.65 1.15 6.58
C ALA A 31 22.98 0.41 6.81
N VAL A 32 23.24 -0.69 6.11
CA VAL A 32 24.51 -1.43 6.18
C VAL A 32 25.61 -0.64 5.47
N GLU A 33 26.84 -0.63 6.00
CA GLU A 33 27.98 0.15 5.46
C GLU A 33 28.37 -0.24 4.01
N SER A 34 28.09 -1.49 3.62
CA SER A 34 28.29 -1.99 2.25
C SER A 34 27.21 -3.03 1.95
N PRO A 35 26.00 -2.59 1.55
CA PRO A 35 24.91 -3.50 1.25
C PRO A 35 25.22 -4.31 0.00
N ASP A 36 24.80 -5.58 0.00
CA ASP A 36 24.87 -6.43 -1.18
C ASP A 36 23.89 -5.91 -2.24
N VAL A 37 24.39 -5.68 -3.45
CA VAL A 37 23.61 -5.14 -4.58
C VAL A 37 22.56 -6.13 -5.04
N ASP A 38 22.85 -7.43 -5.04
CA ASP A 38 21.91 -8.46 -5.45
C ASP A 38 20.73 -8.52 -4.45
N ASP A 39 21.02 -8.40 -3.16
CA ASP A 39 19.99 -8.30 -2.12
C ASP A 39 19.15 -7.04 -2.27
N LEU A 40 19.75 -5.90 -2.61
CA LEU A 40 19.03 -4.65 -2.87
C LEU A 40 18.08 -4.78 -4.06
N GLU A 41 18.54 -5.37 -5.18
CA GLU A 41 17.70 -5.59 -6.36
C GLU A 41 16.50 -6.48 -6.04
N ILE A 42 16.70 -7.59 -5.34
CA ILE A 42 15.62 -8.49 -4.91
C ILE A 42 14.58 -7.75 -4.04
N HIS A 43 15.03 -6.94 -3.09
CA HIS A 43 14.12 -6.24 -2.19
C HIS A 43 13.42 -5.06 -2.88
N LEU A 44 14.05 -4.42 -3.86
CA LEU A 44 13.43 -3.40 -4.71
C LEU A 44 12.33 -3.98 -5.61
N ASP A 45 12.56 -5.16 -6.18
CA ASP A 45 11.56 -5.86 -6.97
C ASP A 45 10.36 -6.26 -6.11
N GLN A 46 10.62 -6.82 -4.93
CA GLN A 46 9.58 -7.12 -3.94
C GLN A 46 8.82 -5.86 -3.53
N LEU A 47 9.51 -4.76 -3.26
CA LEU A 47 8.89 -3.48 -2.90
C LEU A 47 7.96 -2.99 -4.02
N THR A 48 8.42 -3.08 -5.26
CA THR A 48 7.67 -2.67 -6.46
C THR A 48 6.39 -3.50 -6.61
N GLU A 49 6.47 -4.83 -6.39
CA GLU A 49 5.31 -5.71 -6.40
C GLU A 49 4.31 -5.33 -5.30
N LYS A 50 4.78 -5.17 -4.06
CA LYS A 50 3.89 -4.84 -2.92
C LYS A 50 3.29 -3.45 -3.03
N TYR A 51 4.00 -2.50 -3.65
CA TYR A 51 3.44 -1.19 -3.97
C TYR A 51 2.28 -1.31 -4.98
N LYS A 52 2.44 -2.11 -6.04
CA LYS A 52 1.37 -2.34 -7.03
C LYS A 52 0.14 -2.99 -6.39
N ASP A 53 0.33 -3.97 -5.52
CA ASP A 53 -0.77 -4.62 -4.77
C ASP A 53 -1.52 -3.63 -3.87
N PHE A 54 -0.76 -2.80 -3.13
CA PHE A 54 -1.32 -1.75 -2.30
C PHE A 54 -2.10 -0.74 -3.14
N LYS A 55 -1.50 -0.22 -4.21
CA LYS A 55 -2.11 0.79 -5.07
C LYS A 55 -3.39 0.30 -5.72
N THR A 56 -3.39 -0.94 -6.21
CA THR A 56 -4.59 -1.58 -6.78
C THR A 56 -5.71 -1.68 -5.74
N SER A 57 -5.39 -2.12 -4.53
CA SER A 57 -6.38 -2.25 -3.44
C SER A 57 -6.92 -0.89 -2.99
N ASP A 58 -6.06 0.12 -2.99
CA ASP A 58 -6.38 1.51 -2.66
C ASP A 58 -7.33 2.14 -3.69
N GLU A 59 -7.07 1.95 -4.98
CA GLU A 59 -7.93 2.42 -6.07
C GLU A 59 -9.31 1.73 -6.06
N ILE A 60 -9.37 0.43 -5.79
CA ILE A 60 -10.64 -0.29 -5.66
C ILE A 60 -11.47 0.29 -4.50
N PHE A 61 -10.83 0.56 -3.36
CA PHE A 61 -11.51 1.11 -2.19
C PHE A 61 -12.02 2.54 -2.43
N LEU A 62 -11.20 3.40 -3.04
CA LEU A 62 -11.62 4.75 -3.45
C LEU A 62 -12.82 4.71 -4.40
N ASN A 63 -12.78 3.86 -5.44
CA ASN A 63 -13.88 3.72 -6.39
C ASN A 63 -15.18 3.28 -5.70
N LEU A 64 -15.10 2.42 -4.69
CA LEU A 64 -16.27 2.02 -3.90
C LEU A 64 -16.80 3.15 -3.03
N LEU A 65 -15.93 3.93 -2.39
CA LEU A 65 -16.32 5.10 -1.60
C LEU A 65 -16.99 6.18 -2.48
N GLN A 66 -16.43 6.45 -3.65
CA GLN A 66 -17.03 7.36 -4.64
C GLN A 66 -18.44 6.91 -5.03
N LYS A 67 -18.61 5.62 -5.37
CA LYS A 67 -19.90 5.08 -5.81
C LYS A 67 -20.95 5.01 -4.70
N LYS A 68 -20.57 4.68 -3.47
CA LYS A 68 -21.52 4.38 -2.38
C LYS A 68 -21.73 5.54 -1.41
N ALA A 69 -20.71 6.38 -1.22
CA ALA A 69 -20.72 7.46 -0.23
C ALA A 69 -20.49 8.84 -0.85
N GLY A 70 -20.24 8.93 -2.16
CA GLY A 70 -20.02 10.21 -2.84
C GLY A 70 -18.71 10.91 -2.46
N ILE A 71 -17.78 10.20 -1.80
CA ILE A 71 -16.48 10.71 -1.35
C ILE A 71 -15.64 11.13 -2.56
N THR A 72 -15.08 12.32 -2.53
CA THR A 72 -14.12 12.82 -3.53
C THR A 72 -12.69 12.31 -3.26
N HIS A 73 -11.81 12.44 -4.24
CA HIS A 73 -10.39 12.07 -4.05
C HIS A 73 -9.72 12.90 -2.94
N ALA A 74 -10.03 14.20 -2.86
CA ALA A 74 -9.47 15.08 -1.82
C ALA A 74 -9.95 14.71 -0.41
N GLU A 75 -11.22 14.32 -0.26
CA GLU A 75 -11.75 13.81 1.02
C GLU A 75 -11.12 12.48 1.39
N TYR A 76 -10.93 11.60 0.40
CA TYR A 76 -10.26 10.33 0.57
C TYR A 76 -8.81 10.48 1.05
N GLU A 77 -8.02 11.33 0.39
CA GLU A 77 -6.62 11.59 0.78
C GLU A 77 -6.52 12.13 2.21
N LYS A 78 -7.44 13.02 2.60
CA LYS A 78 -7.50 13.59 3.95
C LYS A 78 -7.84 12.57 5.02
N GLU A 79 -8.73 11.61 4.73
CA GLU A 79 -9.20 10.62 5.71
C GLU A 79 -8.30 9.39 5.81
N TYR A 80 -7.62 9.01 4.72
CA TYR A 80 -6.91 7.74 4.62
C TYR A 80 -5.38 7.85 4.50
N GLU A 81 -4.84 9.06 4.64
CA GLU A 81 -3.41 9.41 4.70
C GLU A 81 -2.58 8.51 3.78
N LEU A 82 -2.74 8.75 2.47
CA LEU A 82 -1.80 8.24 1.48
C LEU A 82 -0.51 9.03 1.60
N LEU A 83 0.38 8.59 2.52
CA LEU A 83 1.78 9.02 2.71
C LEU A 83 2.06 10.51 2.51
#